data_AF-A0A7S2LL17-F1
#
_entry.id   AF-A0A7S2LL17-F1
#
_cell.length_a   1.000
_cell.length_b   1.000
_cell.length_c   1.000
_cell.angle_alpha   90.00
_cell.angle_beta   90.00
_cell.angle_gamma   90.00
#
_symmetry.space_group_name_H-M   'P 1'
#
loop_
_entity.id
_entity.type
_entity.pdbx_description
1 polymer ?
#
loop_
_entity_poly.entity_id
_entity_poly.type
_entity_poly.pdbx_seq_one_letter_code
_entity_poly.pdbx_strand_id
1 'polypeptide(L)'
;NASGEISFKPERFLHNYNNVINAWCECERNGNASVSVSEKAEAVLDYLFEQHRKGVEALSPNNASFSLCIKSWCRSNRHDAPERAEQILRRKEVFAKEQSNVYIIAPDYNQVIAKWRDAQVNGPDRARRLFKEMDQNYGSAAELKARPNTVTFNSLLDVLAKSKSRDLASECEELLKQRNELFKEGKSTILPDIISYRSCIDAWIRQWQKDSPQKVEALVKDMIKKYSMEGRKDLRPDADIFNLVLKACAHATVTWHEDIEKEANDTPISIANRTFALLKGKNEFNANPTHATYAFMFIAYKFHLDFDNSRYTPLLLMLWKQCCNDGLVSQFALESFQDCVLDYQFWKAIGGEERFALLGKTDPKTIKVEDLPQEWKRNVKPPKRRGKGTK
;
A
#
# COMPACT_ATOMS: atom_id res chain seq x y z
N ASN A 1 61.89 8.15 21.92
CA ASN A 1 60.59 7.85 22.54
C ASN A 1 59.49 8.71 21.94
N ALA A 2 58.82 8.20 20.91
CA ALA A 2 57.43 8.53 20.52
C ALA A 2 57.14 7.89 19.15
N SER A 3 57.29 6.57 19.04
CA SER A 3 56.62 5.78 18.01
C SER A 3 55.15 5.70 18.42
N GLY A 4 54.38 6.72 18.02
CA GLY A 4 52.93 6.73 18.17
C GLY A 4 52.33 5.69 17.25
N GLU A 5 52.29 4.43 17.69
CA GLU A 5 51.37 3.43 17.15
C GLU A 5 49.96 3.98 17.33
N ILE A 6 49.43 4.60 16.27
CA ILE A 6 48.00 4.81 16.15
C ILE A 6 47.41 3.40 16.07
N SER A 7 46.98 2.86 17.21
CA SER A 7 46.28 1.58 17.26
C SER A 7 44.96 1.75 16.49
N PHE A 8 44.99 1.50 15.19
CA PHE A 8 43.82 1.54 14.33
C PHE A 8 42.88 0.41 14.77
N LYS A 9 41.89 0.74 15.61
CA LYS A 9 40.96 -0.23 16.16
C LYS A 9 40.21 -0.94 15.03
N PRO A 10 40.26 -2.27 14.93
CA PRO A 10 39.68 -2.99 13.81
C PRO A 10 38.14 -2.85 13.71
N GLU A 11 37.44 -2.51 14.80
CA GLU A 11 36.01 -2.12 14.81
C GLU A 11 35.68 -0.95 13.86
N ARG A 12 36.61 -0.01 13.67
CA ARG A 12 36.44 1.13 12.74
C ARG A 12 36.35 0.66 11.29
N PHE A 13 37.01 -0.45 10.94
CA PHE A 13 36.93 -1.00 9.58
C PHE A 13 35.54 -1.57 9.31
N LEU A 14 34.98 -2.36 10.22
CA LEU A 14 33.63 -2.91 10.08
C LEU A 14 32.58 -1.79 9.99
N HIS A 15 32.73 -0.73 10.80
CA HIS A 15 31.87 0.45 10.71
C HIS A 15 32.01 1.16 9.35
N ASN A 16 33.24 1.31 8.83
CA ASN A 16 33.49 1.89 7.51
C ASN A 16 32.86 1.06 6.39
N TYR A 17 32.99 -0.27 6.41
CA TYR A 17 32.33 -1.15 5.44
C TYR A 17 30.80 -1.02 5.49
N ASN A 18 30.21 -0.99 6.69
CA ASN A 18 28.78 -0.80 6.85
C ASN A 18 28.33 0.59 6.35
N ASN A 19 29.11 1.64 6.59
CA ASN A 19 28.82 2.99 6.08
C ASN A 19 28.88 3.04 4.54
N VAL A 20 29.84 2.36 3.94
CA VAL A 20 29.98 2.25 2.49
C VAL A 20 28.79 1.51 1.89
N ILE A 21 28.39 0.37 2.46
CA ILE A 21 27.19 -0.36 2.00
C ILE A 21 25.93 0.51 2.15
N ASN A 22 25.79 1.24 3.27
CA ASN A 22 24.64 2.10 3.49
C ASN A 22 24.61 3.28 2.50
N ALA A 23 25.76 3.89 2.21
CA ALA A 23 25.87 4.93 1.19
C ALA A 23 25.47 4.39 -0.19
N TRP A 24 25.94 3.20 -0.57
CA TRP A 24 25.53 2.57 -1.81
C TRP A 24 24.03 2.24 -1.85
N CYS A 25 23.45 1.74 -0.75
CA CYS A 25 22.02 1.48 -0.62
C CYS A 25 21.16 2.73 -0.90
N GLU A 26 21.62 3.92 -0.50
CA GLU A 26 20.91 5.17 -0.75
C GLU A 26 21.13 5.68 -2.18
N CYS A 27 22.28 5.41 -2.80
CA CYS A 27 22.53 5.73 -4.21
C CYS A 27 21.68 4.88 -5.19
N GLU A 28 21.42 3.60 -4.88
CA GLU A 28 20.64 2.70 -5.73
C GLU A 28 19.19 3.17 -5.92
N ARG A 29 18.63 3.85 -4.92
CA ARG A 29 17.31 4.50 -5.00
C ARG A 29 17.22 5.56 -6.11
N ASN A 30 18.35 6.09 -6.56
CA ASN A 30 18.45 7.14 -7.58
C ASN A 30 18.80 6.61 -8.99
N GLY A 31 18.83 5.28 -9.19
CA GLY A 31 18.81 4.65 -10.52
C GLY A 31 20.12 4.68 -11.33
N ASN A 32 21.27 5.02 -10.73
CA ASN A 32 22.49 5.40 -11.47
C ASN A 32 23.68 4.43 -11.36
N ALA A 33 23.51 3.17 -10.95
CA ALA A 33 24.64 2.24 -10.80
C ALA A 33 24.66 1.17 -11.92
N SER A 34 25.74 1.18 -12.73
CA SER A 34 26.04 0.19 -13.78
C SER A 34 26.56 -1.16 -13.25
N VAL A 35 26.83 -1.26 -11.95
CA VAL A 35 27.21 -2.49 -11.25
C VAL A 35 26.23 -2.69 -10.10
N SER A 36 25.69 -3.90 -9.94
CA SER A 36 24.72 -4.22 -8.89
C SER A 36 25.33 -3.89 -7.52
N VAL A 37 24.85 -2.81 -6.91
CA VAL A 37 25.24 -2.39 -5.55
C VAL A 37 25.03 -3.54 -4.55
N SER A 38 24.00 -4.36 -4.78
CA SER A 38 23.68 -5.53 -3.99
C SER A 38 24.75 -6.63 -4.07
N GLU A 39 25.39 -6.84 -5.23
CA GLU A 39 26.51 -7.78 -5.37
C GLU A 39 27.74 -7.29 -4.63
N LYS A 40 28.01 -5.98 -4.65
CA LYS A 40 29.12 -5.40 -3.86
C LYS A 40 28.87 -5.53 -2.37
N ALA A 41 27.62 -5.31 -1.93
CA ALA A 41 27.24 -5.51 -0.54
C ALA A 41 27.41 -6.97 -0.10
N GLU A 42 27.03 -7.92 -0.95
CA GLU A 42 27.24 -9.34 -0.70
C GLU A 42 28.72 -9.73 -0.71
N ALA A 43 29.51 -9.24 -1.66
CA ALA A 43 30.96 -9.49 -1.71
C ALA A 43 31.67 -8.97 -0.46
N VAL A 44 31.25 -7.83 0.08
CA VAL A 44 31.76 -7.33 1.37
C VAL A 44 31.35 -8.26 2.50
N LEU A 45 30.11 -8.76 2.53
CA LEU A 45 29.67 -9.72 3.54
C LEU A 45 30.47 -11.03 3.46
N ASP A 46 30.71 -11.55 2.26
CA ASP A 46 31.53 -12.75 2.03
C ASP A 46 32.98 -12.55 2.46
N TYR A 47 33.54 -11.36 2.20
CA TYR A 47 34.86 -10.99 2.73
C TYR A 47 34.89 -10.99 4.26
N LEU A 48 33.86 -10.45 4.93
CA LEU A 48 33.78 -10.48 6.40
C LEU A 48 33.73 -11.94 6.93
N PHE A 49 32.98 -12.83 6.26
CA PHE A 49 32.97 -14.25 6.62
C PHE A 49 34.34 -14.92 6.46
N GLU A 50 35.06 -14.60 5.39
CA GLU A 50 36.40 -15.12 5.15
C GLU A 50 37.40 -14.64 6.22
N GLN A 51 37.33 -13.37 6.61
CA GLN A 51 38.16 -12.85 7.71
C GLN A 51 37.80 -13.47 9.06
N HIS A 52 36.52 -13.73 9.31
CA HIS A 52 36.07 -14.43 10.51
C HIS A 52 36.62 -15.86 10.57
N ARG A 53 36.58 -16.62 9.45
CA ARG A 53 37.18 -17.97 9.35
C ARG A 53 38.67 -17.98 9.60
N LYS A 54 39.36 -16.89 9.22
CA LYS A 54 40.79 -16.67 9.49
C LYS A 54 41.09 -16.27 10.95
N GLY A 55 40.08 -16.15 11.81
CA GLY A 55 40.22 -15.82 13.22
C GLY A 55 40.31 -14.31 13.51
N VAL A 56 40.04 -13.44 12.55
CA VAL A 56 40.02 -11.98 12.78
C VAL A 56 38.68 -11.58 13.37
N GLU A 57 38.53 -11.72 14.69
CA GLU A 57 37.26 -11.45 15.40
C GLU A 57 36.70 -10.05 15.14
N ALA A 58 37.57 -9.05 14.99
CA ALA A 58 37.16 -7.66 14.79
C ALA A 58 36.61 -7.34 13.39
N LEU A 59 36.75 -8.25 12.43
CA LEU A 59 36.12 -8.19 11.10
C LEU A 59 35.02 -9.25 10.93
N SER A 60 34.47 -9.76 12.04
CA SER A 60 33.36 -10.71 11.99
C SER A 60 32.06 -10.04 11.50
N PRO A 61 31.25 -10.72 10.64
CA PRO A 61 29.93 -10.24 10.25
C PRO A 61 29.07 -9.93 11.49
N ASN A 62 28.45 -8.76 11.51
CA ASN A 62 27.53 -8.37 12.58
C ASN A 62 26.10 -8.15 12.05
N ASN A 63 25.16 -7.91 12.97
CA ASN A 63 23.77 -7.66 12.62
C ASN A 63 23.58 -6.54 11.57
N ALA A 64 24.37 -5.46 11.67
CA ALA A 64 24.29 -4.35 10.73
C ALA A 64 24.75 -4.75 9.32
N SER A 65 25.82 -5.53 9.21
CA SER A 65 26.33 -6.03 7.92
C SER A 65 25.29 -6.91 7.21
N PHE A 66 24.62 -7.82 7.94
CA PHE A 66 23.53 -8.61 7.38
C PHE A 66 22.32 -7.76 7.00
N SER A 67 21.81 -6.92 7.90
CA SER A 67 20.61 -6.12 7.64
C SER A 67 20.82 -5.13 6.49
N LEU A 68 22.03 -4.59 6.31
CA LEU A 68 22.39 -3.77 5.15
C LEU A 68 22.46 -4.57 3.85
N CYS A 69 23.02 -5.78 3.87
CA CYS A 69 23.05 -6.66 2.70
C CYS A 69 21.63 -7.06 2.28
N ILE A 70 20.77 -7.48 3.22
CA ILE A 70 19.35 -7.78 2.98
C ILE A 70 18.66 -6.55 2.39
N LYS A 71 18.83 -5.37 3.00
CA LYS A 71 18.25 -4.10 2.52
C LYS A 71 18.70 -3.77 1.10
N SER A 72 19.97 -4.02 0.75
CA SER A 72 20.51 -3.78 -0.60
C SER A 72 19.85 -4.69 -1.64
N TRP A 73 19.71 -5.99 -1.36
CA TRP A 73 19.02 -6.92 -2.26
C TRP A 73 17.53 -6.60 -2.36
N CYS A 74 16.86 -6.26 -1.26
CA CYS A 74 15.45 -5.85 -1.28
C CYS A 74 15.20 -4.57 -2.10
N ARG A 75 16.19 -3.68 -2.22
CA ARG A 75 16.12 -2.47 -3.05
C ARG A 75 16.48 -2.68 -4.52
N SER A 76 17.14 -3.79 -4.84
CA SER A 76 17.55 -4.13 -6.20
C SER A 76 16.35 -4.39 -7.12
N ASN A 77 16.41 -3.96 -8.37
CA ASN A 77 15.38 -4.28 -9.39
C ASN A 77 15.65 -5.59 -10.13
N ARG A 78 16.65 -6.38 -9.69
CA ARG A 78 16.96 -7.66 -10.31
C ARG A 78 15.86 -8.69 -10.07
N HIS A 79 15.71 -9.59 -11.04
CA HIS A 79 14.72 -10.67 -10.97
C HIS A 79 15.03 -11.70 -9.86
N ASP A 80 16.31 -11.97 -9.60
CA ASP A 80 16.78 -12.91 -8.56
C ASP A 80 16.91 -12.28 -7.17
N ALA A 81 16.58 -10.99 -7.02
CA ALA A 81 16.73 -10.27 -5.77
C ALA A 81 15.94 -10.88 -4.59
N PRO A 82 14.68 -11.36 -4.76
CA PRO A 82 13.95 -12.03 -3.67
C PRO A 82 14.64 -13.29 -3.18
N GLU A 83 15.14 -14.14 -4.09
CA GLU A 83 15.86 -15.37 -3.77
C GLU A 83 17.16 -15.07 -3.04
N ARG A 84 17.93 -14.09 -3.50
CA ARG A 84 19.19 -13.68 -2.86
C ARG A 84 18.94 -13.08 -1.47
N ALA A 85 17.93 -12.23 -1.31
CA ALA A 85 17.57 -11.69 -0.01
C ALA A 85 17.17 -12.79 1.00
N GLU A 86 16.42 -13.80 0.55
CA GLU A 86 16.09 -14.97 1.38
C GLU A 86 17.36 -15.78 1.74
N GLN A 87 18.28 -16.00 0.79
CA GLN A 87 19.53 -16.71 1.06
C GLN A 87 20.39 -16.00 2.13
N ILE A 88 20.50 -14.67 2.08
CA ILE A 88 21.21 -13.91 3.10
C ILE A 88 20.53 -14.02 4.47
N LEU A 89 19.20 -14.02 4.52
CA LEU A 89 18.44 -14.25 5.75
C LEU A 89 18.76 -15.64 6.33
N ARG A 90 18.74 -16.70 5.51
CA ARG A 90 19.10 -18.07 5.95
C ARG A 90 20.53 -18.15 6.47
N ARG A 91 21.48 -17.48 5.81
CA ARG A 91 22.87 -17.39 6.29
C ARG A 91 22.94 -16.72 7.67
N LYS A 92 22.15 -15.67 7.90
CA LYS A 92 22.04 -15.01 9.21
C LYS A 92 21.48 -15.96 10.27
N GLU A 93 20.47 -16.77 9.95
CA GLU A 93 19.87 -17.74 10.89
C GLU A 93 20.86 -18.82 11.33
N VAL A 94 21.66 -19.35 10.40
CA VAL A 94 22.70 -20.34 10.71
C VAL A 94 23.77 -19.70 11.58
N PHE A 95 24.25 -18.51 11.19
CA PHE A 95 25.32 -17.82 11.92
C PHE A 95 24.89 -17.37 13.32
N ALA A 96 23.62 -16.98 13.51
CA ALA A 96 23.07 -16.63 14.82
C ALA A 96 23.01 -17.82 15.80
N LYS A 97 22.99 -19.06 15.30
CA LYS A 97 23.07 -20.26 16.15
C LYS A 97 24.50 -20.55 16.61
N GLU A 98 25.49 -20.18 15.81
CA GLU A 98 26.91 -20.39 16.10
C GLU A 98 27.50 -19.28 16.97
N GLN A 99 27.03 -18.04 16.80
CA GLN A 99 27.61 -16.85 17.39
C GLN A 99 26.57 -16.05 18.18
N SER A 100 26.83 -15.84 19.48
CA SER A 100 25.89 -15.13 20.38
C SER A 100 25.78 -13.62 20.09
N ASN A 101 26.67 -13.05 19.28
CA ASN A 101 26.68 -11.63 18.94
C ASN A 101 25.75 -11.28 17.75
N VAL A 102 25.26 -12.27 17.02
CA VAL A 102 24.32 -12.10 15.90
C VAL A 102 22.98 -12.70 16.28
N TYR A 103 21.90 -11.97 15.99
CA TYR A 103 20.55 -12.41 16.32
C TYR A 103 19.56 -11.96 15.26
N ILE A 104 18.47 -12.69 15.13
CA ILE A 104 17.41 -12.37 14.17
C ILE A 104 16.55 -11.23 14.73
N ILE A 105 16.17 -10.29 13.86
CA ILE A 105 15.23 -9.23 14.19
C ILE A 105 14.05 -9.23 13.22
N ALA A 106 12.87 -8.83 13.69
CA ALA A 106 11.67 -8.77 12.85
C ALA A 106 11.84 -7.98 11.53
N PRO A 107 12.57 -6.84 11.50
CA PRO A 107 12.85 -6.13 10.25
C PRO A 107 13.61 -6.92 9.17
N ASP A 108 14.39 -7.95 9.54
CA ASP A 108 15.07 -8.78 8.54
C ASP A 108 14.03 -9.59 7.76
N TYR A 109 13.10 -10.24 8.47
CA TYR A 109 11.98 -10.97 7.88
C TYR A 109 11.04 -10.05 7.10
N ASN A 110 10.67 -8.90 7.66
CA ASN A 110 9.72 -7.96 7.03
C ASN A 110 10.20 -7.51 5.65
N GLN A 111 11.49 -7.19 5.53
CA GLN A 111 12.08 -6.75 4.26
C GLN A 111 12.11 -7.86 3.21
N VAL A 112 12.46 -9.09 3.60
CA VAL A 112 12.48 -10.24 2.69
C VAL A 112 11.06 -10.63 2.27
N ILE A 113 10.12 -10.72 3.21
CA ILE A 113 8.70 -10.98 2.92
C ILE A 113 8.17 -9.93 1.93
N ALA A 114 8.39 -8.64 2.20
CA ALA A 114 7.93 -7.57 1.32
C ALA A 114 8.58 -7.63 -0.08
N LYS A 115 9.82 -8.12 -0.19
CA LYS A 115 10.52 -8.26 -1.47
C LYS A 115 9.91 -9.33 -2.37
N TRP A 116 9.34 -10.38 -1.79
CA TRP A 116 8.66 -11.43 -2.55
C TRP A 116 7.46 -10.94 -3.36
N ARG A 117 6.96 -9.72 -3.10
CA ARG A 117 6.00 -9.03 -3.97
C ARG A 117 6.48 -8.89 -5.42
N ASP A 118 7.78 -8.72 -5.63
CA ASP A 118 8.34 -8.45 -6.95
C ASP A 118 8.45 -9.75 -7.79
N ALA A 119 8.33 -10.93 -7.15
CA ALA A 119 8.34 -12.23 -7.82
C ALA A 119 6.92 -12.59 -8.32
N GLN A 120 6.77 -12.75 -9.64
CA GLN A 120 5.44 -12.95 -10.25
C GLN A 120 4.84 -14.34 -10.04
N VAL A 121 5.66 -15.39 -9.93
CA VAL A 121 5.17 -16.79 -9.94
C VAL A 121 5.05 -17.35 -8.52
N ASN A 122 6.12 -17.27 -7.72
CA ASN A 122 6.20 -17.93 -6.41
C ASN A 122 6.15 -16.95 -5.21
N GLY A 123 5.93 -15.66 -5.47
CA GLY A 123 5.98 -14.61 -4.45
C GLY A 123 5.06 -14.84 -3.24
N PRO A 124 3.74 -15.01 -3.44
CA PRO A 124 2.78 -15.28 -2.37
C PRO A 124 3.14 -16.50 -1.51
N ASP A 125 3.48 -17.62 -2.14
CA ASP A 125 3.78 -18.88 -1.44
C ASP A 125 5.07 -18.80 -0.63
N ARG A 126 6.07 -18.07 -1.15
CA ARG A 126 7.32 -17.79 -0.44
C ARG A 126 7.09 -16.87 0.75
N ALA A 127 6.37 -15.77 0.57
CA ALA A 127 6.01 -14.84 1.64
C ALA A 127 5.24 -15.55 2.77
N ARG A 128 4.28 -16.41 2.42
CA ARG A 128 3.51 -17.22 3.39
C ARG A 128 4.39 -18.17 4.17
N ARG A 129 5.28 -18.91 3.49
CA ARG A 129 6.23 -19.83 4.15
C ARG A 129 7.11 -19.10 5.14
N LEU A 130 7.73 -17.99 4.74
CA LEU A 130 8.58 -17.20 5.62
C LEU A 130 7.81 -16.66 6.83
N PHE A 131 6.59 -16.16 6.63
CA PHE A 131 5.75 -15.69 7.74
C PHE A 131 5.39 -16.83 8.70
N LYS A 132 5.00 -18.00 8.18
CA LYS A 132 4.65 -19.17 9.00
C LYS A 132 5.85 -19.67 9.80
N GLU A 133 7.03 -19.74 9.19
CA GLU A 133 8.27 -20.10 9.88
C GLU A 133 8.62 -19.10 10.97
N MET A 134 8.47 -17.79 10.71
CA MET A 134 8.70 -16.75 11.71
C MET A 134 7.73 -16.89 12.90
N ASP A 135 6.46 -17.18 12.63
CA ASP A 135 5.42 -17.39 13.65
C ASP A 135 5.65 -18.66 14.47
N GLN A 136 6.12 -19.74 13.85
CA GLN A 136 6.45 -21.00 14.53
C GLN A 136 7.73 -20.91 15.36
N ASN A 137 8.80 -20.32 14.81
CA ASN A 137 10.11 -20.28 15.44
C ASN A 137 10.22 -19.17 16.49
N TYR A 138 9.53 -18.04 16.28
CA TYR A 138 9.67 -16.83 17.09
C TYR A 138 8.35 -16.31 17.69
N GLY A 139 7.21 -16.97 17.46
CA GLY A 139 5.90 -16.53 17.97
C GLY A 139 5.75 -16.66 19.49
N SER A 140 6.35 -17.70 20.08
CA SER A 140 6.37 -17.99 21.52
C SER A 140 7.74 -17.76 22.18
N ALA A 141 8.78 -17.44 21.41
CA ALA A 141 10.15 -17.34 21.91
C ALA A 141 10.34 -16.15 22.88
N ALA A 142 11.21 -16.34 23.87
CA ALA A 142 11.66 -15.28 24.77
C ALA A 142 12.44 -14.17 24.04
N GLU A 143 12.90 -14.43 22.81
CA GLU A 143 13.57 -13.48 21.94
C GLU A 143 12.58 -12.48 21.33
N LEU A 144 12.19 -11.49 22.13
CA LEU A 144 11.28 -10.40 21.76
C LEU A 144 11.67 -9.67 20.46
N LYS A 145 12.94 -9.71 20.07
CA LYS A 145 13.46 -9.00 18.89
C LYS A 145 13.08 -9.65 17.55
N ALA A 146 12.94 -10.97 17.51
CA ALA A 146 12.60 -11.73 16.30
C ALA A 146 11.10 -12.00 16.15
N ARG A 147 10.29 -11.61 17.15
CA ARG A 147 8.87 -11.91 17.21
C ARG A 147 8.08 -11.25 16.07
N PRO A 148 7.17 -11.98 15.40
CA PRO A 148 6.25 -11.39 14.43
C PRO A 148 5.44 -10.26 15.05
N ASN A 149 5.28 -9.18 14.29
CA ASN A 149 4.49 -8.02 14.71
C ASN A 149 3.54 -7.59 13.59
N THR A 150 2.74 -6.55 13.84
CA THR A 150 1.79 -6.00 12.87
C THR A 150 2.46 -5.59 11.55
N VAL A 151 3.72 -5.14 11.57
CA VAL A 151 4.47 -4.80 10.34
C VAL A 151 4.78 -6.05 9.52
N THR A 152 5.17 -7.15 10.17
CA THR A 152 5.39 -8.44 9.50
C THR A 152 4.10 -8.92 8.82
N PHE A 153 2.99 -8.87 9.55
CA PHE A 153 1.67 -9.27 9.03
C PHE A 153 1.23 -8.39 7.85
N ASN A 154 1.40 -7.07 7.97
CA ASN A 154 1.10 -6.12 6.88
C ASN A 154 1.98 -6.34 5.65
N SER A 155 3.23 -6.79 5.84
CA SER A 155 4.13 -7.14 4.74
C SER A 155 3.63 -8.36 3.97
N LEU A 156 3.13 -9.39 4.67
CA LEU A 156 2.49 -10.54 4.04
C LEU A 156 1.24 -10.12 3.26
N LEU A 157 0.34 -9.35 3.89
CA LEU A 157 -0.88 -8.89 3.23
C LEU A 157 -0.60 -8.01 2.00
N ASP A 158 0.44 -7.16 2.01
CA ASP A 158 0.83 -6.36 0.83
C ASP A 158 1.26 -7.23 -0.35
N VAL A 159 1.98 -8.33 -0.09
CA VAL A 159 2.39 -9.29 -1.12
C VAL A 159 1.17 -9.99 -1.71
N LEU A 160 0.28 -10.50 -0.85
CA LEU A 160 -0.93 -11.20 -1.30
C LEU A 160 -1.85 -10.26 -2.09
N ALA A 161 -2.09 -9.04 -1.60
CA ALA A 161 -2.98 -8.06 -2.20
C ALA A 161 -2.52 -7.57 -3.59
N LYS A 162 -1.21 -7.54 -3.85
CA LYS A 162 -0.64 -7.06 -5.12
C LYS A 162 -0.30 -8.19 -6.10
N SER A 163 -0.44 -9.44 -5.68
CA SER A 163 -0.28 -10.58 -6.57
C SER A 163 -1.42 -10.64 -7.58
N LYS A 164 -1.14 -11.23 -8.75
CA LYS A 164 -2.11 -11.43 -9.83
C LYS A 164 -2.93 -12.72 -9.68
N SER A 165 -2.61 -13.56 -8.70
CA SER A 165 -3.32 -14.82 -8.49
C SER A 165 -4.77 -14.58 -8.05
N ARG A 166 -5.68 -15.39 -8.59
CA ARG A 166 -7.08 -15.42 -8.16
C ARG A 166 -7.16 -15.93 -6.71
N ASP A 167 -8.24 -15.57 -6.01
CA ASP A 167 -8.59 -16.07 -4.66
C ASP A 167 -7.69 -15.63 -3.49
N LEU A 168 -6.69 -14.77 -3.73
CA LEU A 168 -5.89 -14.19 -2.64
C LEU A 168 -6.63 -13.14 -1.78
N ALA A 169 -7.72 -12.53 -2.26
CA ALA A 169 -8.49 -11.57 -1.47
C ALA A 169 -9.27 -12.26 -0.34
N SER A 170 -9.92 -13.39 -0.63
CA SER A 170 -10.57 -14.22 0.39
C SER A 170 -9.56 -14.71 1.42
N GLU A 171 -8.37 -15.10 0.97
CA GLU A 171 -7.30 -15.50 1.89
C GLU A 171 -6.83 -14.33 2.78
N CYS A 172 -6.65 -13.12 2.23
CA CYS A 172 -6.32 -11.95 3.04
C CYS A 172 -7.36 -11.70 4.14
N GLU A 173 -8.64 -11.81 3.79
CA GLU A 173 -9.76 -11.68 4.73
C GLU A 173 -9.75 -12.77 5.81
N GLU A 174 -9.52 -14.03 5.43
CA GLU A 174 -9.39 -15.15 6.38
C GLU A 174 -8.22 -14.96 7.34
N LEU A 175 -7.05 -14.55 6.83
CA LEU A 175 -5.87 -14.26 7.65
C LEU A 175 -6.13 -13.11 8.64
N LEU A 176 -6.81 -12.05 8.17
CA LEU A 176 -7.19 -10.91 9.02
C LEU A 176 -8.13 -11.36 10.14
N LYS A 177 -9.16 -12.14 9.81
CA LYS A 177 -10.13 -12.69 10.78
C LYS A 177 -9.44 -13.60 11.79
N GLN A 178 -8.62 -14.53 11.32
CA GLN A 178 -7.86 -15.46 12.17
C GLN A 178 -6.97 -14.70 13.16
N ARG A 179 -6.24 -13.66 12.71
CA ARG A 179 -5.36 -12.88 13.59
C ARG A 179 -6.13 -12.06 14.61
N ASN A 180 -7.27 -11.49 14.24
CA ASN A 180 -8.18 -10.82 15.18
C ASN A 180 -8.70 -11.79 16.26
N GLU A 181 -9.08 -13.02 15.88
CA GLU A 181 -9.55 -14.05 16.81
C GLU A 181 -8.43 -14.50 17.76
N LEU A 182 -7.25 -14.82 17.22
CA LEU A 182 -6.09 -15.23 18.03
C LEU A 182 -5.65 -14.12 19.01
N PHE A 183 -5.74 -12.84 18.61
CA PHE A 183 -5.46 -11.74 19.52
C PHE A 183 -6.49 -11.65 20.64
N LYS A 184 -7.78 -11.78 20.30
CA LYS A 184 -8.87 -11.77 21.30
C LYS A 184 -8.74 -12.90 22.32
N GLU A 185 -8.27 -14.06 21.88
CA GLU A 185 -7.98 -15.22 22.75
C GLU A 185 -6.66 -15.09 23.54
N GLY A 186 -5.88 -14.01 23.33
CA GLY A 186 -4.58 -13.83 23.95
C GLY A 186 -3.48 -14.77 23.44
N LYS A 187 -3.73 -15.49 22.33
CA LYS A 187 -2.81 -16.45 21.70
C LYS A 187 -1.85 -15.80 20.70
N SER A 188 -2.10 -14.55 20.30
CA SER A 188 -1.21 -13.79 19.42
C SER A 188 -1.00 -12.38 19.93
N THR A 189 0.20 -11.83 19.67
CA THR A 189 0.50 -10.42 19.90
C THR A 189 0.36 -9.56 18.66
N ILE A 190 0.02 -10.15 17.53
CA ILE A 190 -0.23 -9.41 16.31
C ILE A 190 -1.64 -8.84 16.40
N LEU A 191 -1.72 -7.52 16.47
CA LEU A 191 -2.98 -6.79 16.41
C LEU A 191 -3.12 -6.17 15.02
N PRO A 192 -4.06 -6.63 14.18
CA PRO A 192 -4.29 -6.03 12.87
C PRO A 192 -4.71 -4.57 12.99
N ASP A 193 -4.09 -3.69 12.20
CA ASP A 193 -4.29 -2.24 12.22
C ASP A 193 -5.01 -1.74 10.95
N ILE A 194 -5.15 -0.42 10.80
CA ILE A 194 -5.79 0.18 9.62
C ILE A 194 -5.08 -0.21 8.31
N ILE A 195 -3.76 -0.46 8.35
CA ILE A 195 -2.99 -0.91 7.19
C ILE A 195 -3.38 -2.36 6.85
N SER A 196 -3.56 -3.23 7.84
CA SER A 196 -4.05 -4.60 7.61
C SER A 196 -5.40 -4.61 6.89
N TYR A 197 -6.37 -3.82 7.36
CA TYR A 197 -7.69 -3.70 6.72
C TYR A 197 -7.58 -3.13 5.31
N ARG A 198 -6.78 -2.06 5.14
CA ARG A 198 -6.56 -1.45 3.83
C ARG A 198 -5.96 -2.42 2.82
N SER A 199 -4.99 -3.25 3.21
CA SER A 199 -4.40 -4.26 2.33
C SER A 199 -5.43 -5.30 1.87
N CYS A 200 -6.30 -5.76 2.78
CA CYS A 200 -7.37 -6.69 2.42
C CYS A 200 -8.40 -6.06 1.47
N ILE A 201 -8.77 -4.80 1.72
CA ILE A 201 -9.66 -4.03 0.84
C ILE A 201 -9.03 -3.83 -0.55
N ASP A 202 -7.75 -3.46 -0.61
CA ASP A 202 -7.02 -3.32 -1.87
C ASP A 202 -6.94 -4.66 -2.63
N ALA A 203 -6.82 -5.80 -1.93
CA ALA A 203 -6.85 -7.12 -2.54
C ALA A 203 -8.20 -7.37 -3.24
N TRP A 204 -9.32 -7.15 -2.55
CA TRP A 204 -10.66 -7.30 -3.13
C TRP A 204 -10.88 -6.38 -4.34
N ILE A 205 -10.49 -5.10 -4.24
CA ILE A 205 -10.62 -4.14 -5.34
C ILE A 205 -9.84 -4.58 -6.59
N ARG A 206 -8.69 -5.25 -6.43
CA ARG A 206 -7.83 -5.67 -7.55
C ARG A 206 -8.30 -6.93 -8.25
N GLN A 207 -9.14 -7.75 -7.60
CA GLN A 207 -9.63 -8.99 -8.19
C GLN A 207 -10.82 -8.81 -9.12
N TRP A 208 -11.48 -7.64 -9.10
CA TRP A 208 -12.61 -7.29 -9.98
C TRP A 208 -13.75 -8.32 -9.95
N GLN A 209 -13.98 -8.94 -8.79
CA GLN A 209 -15.10 -9.87 -8.61
C GLN A 209 -16.41 -9.12 -8.38
N LYS A 210 -17.54 -9.73 -8.76
CA LYS A 210 -18.88 -9.17 -8.56
C LYS A 210 -19.18 -8.84 -7.10
N ASP A 211 -18.67 -9.67 -6.19
CA ASP A 211 -18.91 -9.59 -4.75
C ASP A 211 -17.94 -8.62 -4.02
N SER A 212 -16.98 -8.03 -4.76
CA SER A 212 -15.95 -7.17 -4.15
C SER A 212 -16.53 -5.98 -3.39
N PRO A 213 -17.54 -5.23 -3.91
CA PRO A 213 -18.14 -4.12 -3.16
C PRO A 213 -18.72 -4.54 -1.82
N GLN A 214 -19.43 -5.67 -1.77
CA GLN A 214 -20.06 -6.21 -0.56
C GLN A 214 -19.00 -6.64 0.45
N LYS A 215 -17.95 -7.33 -0.01
CA LYS A 215 -16.81 -7.74 0.82
C LYS A 215 -16.04 -6.56 1.40
N VAL A 216 -15.74 -5.56 0.56
CA VAL A 216 -15.05 -4.34 0.99
C VAL A 216 -15.89 -3.58 2.02
N GLU A 217 -17.20 -3.46 1.80
CA GLU A 217 -18.06 -2.78 2.74
C GLU A 217 -18.20 -3.55 4.08
N ALA A 218 -18.29 -4.89 4.03
CA ALA A 218 -18.30 -5.73 5.23
C ALA A 218 -17.03 -5.55 6.07
N LEU A 219 -15.85 -5.48 5.42
CA LEU A 219 -14.57 -5.18 6.09
C LEU A 219 -14.57 -3.80 6.75
N VAL A 220 -15.11 -2.77 6.09
CA VAL A 220 -15.21 -1.43 6.66
C VAL A 220 -16.20 -1.39 7.83
N LYS A 221 -17.33 -2.10 7.73
CA LYS A 221 -18.30 -2.26 8.82
C LYS A 221 -17.69 -2.97 10.04
N ASP A 222 -16.91 -4.03 9.83
CA ASP A 222 -16.16 -4.70 10.89
C ASP A 222 -15.15 -3.74 11.54
N MET A 223 -14.40 -2.99 10.74
CA MET A 223 -13.47 -1.97 11.23
C MET A 223 -14.16 -0.90 12.09
N ILE A 224 -15.31 -0.39 11.64
CA ILE A 224 -16.15 0.56 12.38
C ILE A 224 -16.61 -0.05 13.70
N LYS A 225 -17.11 -1.30 13.67
CA LYS A 225 -17.56 -2.01 14.87
C LYS A 225 -16.43 -2.11 15.91
N LYS A 226 -15.21 -2.42 15.47
CA LYS A 226 -14.04 -2.49 16.37
C LYS A 226 -13.65 -1.14 16.93
N TYR A 227 -13.70 -0.08 16.12
CA TYR A 227 -13.46 1.27 16.60
C TYR A 227 -14.48 1.68 17.67
N SER A 228 -15.77 1.52 17.40
CA SER A 228 -16.83 2.03 18.27
C SER A 228 -17.11 1.12 19.49
N MET A 229 -17.03 -0.21 19.35
CA MET A 229 -17.34 -1.16 20.43
C MET A 229 -16.11 -1.63 21.21
N GLU A 230 -14.96 -1.83 20.55
CA GLU A 230 -13.74 -2.33 21.19
C GLU A 230 -12.77 -1.19 21.59
N GLY A 231 -13.13 0.08 21.30
CA GLY A 231 -12.32 1.25 21.63
C GLY A 231 -11.01 1.35 20.83
N ARG A 232 -10.92 0.67 19.69
CA ARG A 232 -9.74 0.60 18.82
C ARG A 232 -9.51 1.90 18.06
N LYS A 233 -8.96 2.90 18.74
CA LYS A 233 -8.70 4.25 18.17
C LYS A 233 -7.79 4.24 16.94
N ASP A 234 -6.94 3.22 16.81
CA ASP A 234 -6.06 3.01 15.66
C ASP A 234 -6.82 2.61 14.37
N LEU A 235 -8.06 2.13 14.50
CA LEU A 235 -8.95 1.77 13.39
C LEU A 235 -9.93 2.88 13.01
N ARG A 236 -9.70 4.12 13.45
CA ARG A 236 -10.59 5.25 13.15
C ARG A 236 -10.78 5.37 11.62
N PRO A 237 -12.01 5.19 11.09
CA PRO A 237 -12.29 5.40 9.68
C PRO A 237 -12.00 6.84 9.25
N ASP A 238 -11.40 7.00 8.08
CA ASP A 238 -11.17 8.29 7.45
C ASP A 238 -11.85 8.35 6.07
N ALA A 239 -11.75 9.50 5.39
CA ALA A 239 -12.33 9.62 4.05
C ALA A 239 -11.69 8.64 3.04
N ASP A 240 -10.42 8.29 3.22
CA ASP A 240 -9.68 7.41 2.33
C ASP A 240 -10.23 5.98 2.37
N ILE A 241 -10.59 5.44 3.54
CA ILE A 241 -11.18 4.09 3.63
C ILE A 241 -12.55 4.03 2.94
N PHE A 242 -13.38 5.05 3.08
CA PHE A 242 -14.69 5.11 2.41
C PHE A 242 -14.54 5.30 0.89
N ASN A 243 -13.53 6.06 0.45
CA ASN A 243 -13.18 6.16 -0.97
C ASN A 243 -12.78 4.81 -1.56
N LEU A 244 -12.19 3.90 -0.78
CA LEU A 244 -11.90 2.55 -1.24
C LEU A 244 -13.18 1.71 -1.45
N VAL A 245 -14.23 1.92 -0.65
CA VAL A 245 -15.56 1.33 -0.91
C VAL A 245 -16.12 1.83 -2.24
N LEU A 246 -16.07 3.14 -2.48
CA LEU A 246 -16.51 3.73 -3.75
C LEU A 246 -15.68 3.23 -4.94
N LYS A 247 -14.37 3.08 -4.75
CA LYS A 247 -13.46 2.50 -5.74
C LYS A 247 -13.80 1.04 -6.03
N ALA A 248 -14.16 0.25 -5.02
CA ALA A 248 -14.62 -1.13 -5.21
C ALA A 248 -15.90 -1.16 -6.07
N CYS A 249 -16.85 -0.28 -5.79
CA CYS A 249 -18.06 -0.13 -6.59
C CYS A 249 -17.73 0.28 -8.03
N ALA A 250 -16.84 1.26 -8.23
CA ALA A 250 -16.44 1.75 -9.54
C ALA A 250 -15.72 0.70 -10.42
N HIS A 251 -15.08 -0.31 -9.82
CA HIS A 251 -14.40 -1.40 -10.52
C HIS A 251 -15.17 -2.72 -10.53
N ALA A 252 -16.37 -2.75 -9.97
CA ALA A 252 -17.20 -3.95 -9.95
C ALA A 252 -17.66 -4.31 -11.37
N THR A 253 -18.04 -5.57 -11.56
CA THR A 253 -18.61 -6.03 -12.82
C THR A 253 -19.91 -5.26 -13.13
N VAL A 254 -20.02 -4.81 -14.38
CA VAL A 254 -21.09 -3.99 -14.93
C VAL A 254 -22.44 -4.72 -14.82
N THR A 255 -23.45 -4.09 -14.21
CA THR A 255 -24.72 -4.74 -13.79
C THR A 255 -25.93 -4.39 -14.67
N TRP A 256 -25.74 -4.12 -15.95
CA TRP A 256 -26.81 -3.68 -16.83
C TRP A 256 -27.68 -4.89 -17.13
N HIS A 257 -28.99 -4.79 -16.87
CA HIS A 257 -30.00 -5.83 -17.17
C HIS A 257 -29.92 -7.13 -16.34
N GLU A 258 -29.23 -7.17 -15.20
CA GLU A 258 -29.45 -8.26 -14.25
C GLU A 258 -30.76 -8.01 -13.50
N ASP A 259 -31.69 -8.98 -13.53
CA ASP A 259 -32.96 -8.93 -12.81
C ASP A 259 -32.74 -8.56 -11.33
N ILE A 260 -33.03 -7.29 -11.00
CA ILE A 260 -32.88 -6.70 -9.65
C ILE A 260 -34.01 -7.19 -8.74
N GLU A 261 -34.33 -8.48 -8.77
CA GLU A 261 -35.40 -9.07 -7.95
C GLU A 261 -34.89 -9.78 -6.71
N LYS A 262 -33.57 -9.90 -6.48
CA LYS A 262 -33.08 -10.57 -5.26
C LYS A 262 -32.32 -9.73 -4.23
N GLU A 263 -31.63 -8.64 -4.54
CA GLU A 263 -30.92 -7.88 -3.49
C GLU A 263 -30.80 -6.37 -3.81
N ALA A 264 -31.93 -5.65 -3.86
CA ALA A 264 -31.96 -4.20 -4.16
C ALA A 264 -31.06 -3.33 -3.24
N ASN A 265 -30.69 -3.83 -2.05
CA ASN A 265 -29.87 -3.09 -1.08
C ASN A 265 -28.36 -3.27 -1.25
N ASP A 266 -27.88 -4.29 -1.96
CA ASP A 266 -26.44 -4.62 -2.03
C ASP A 266 -25.87 -4.53 -3.45
N THR A 267 -26.56 -3.83 -4.34
CA THR A 267 -26.02 -3.42 -5.65
C THR A 267 -24.85 -2.44 -5.50
N PRO A 268 -23.84 -2.43 -6.40
CA PRO A 268 -22.74 -1.47 -6.33
C PRO A 268 -23.20 0.00 -6.22
N ILE A 269 -24.32 0.36 -6.85
CA ILE A 269 -24.90 1.71 -6.75
C ILE A 269 -25.47 1.99 -5.36
N SER A 270 -26.22 1.06 -4.77
CA SER A 270 -26.78 1.25 -3.44
C SER A 270 -25.68 1.37 -2.39
N ILE A 271 -24.60 0.58 -2.52
CA ILE A 271 -23.39 0.71 -1.69
C ILE A 271 -22.73 2.08 -1.91
N ALA A 272 -22.52 2.49 -3.15
CA ALA A 272 -21.90 3.79 -3.45
C ALA A 272 -22.72 4.96 -2.89
N ASN A 273 -24.05 4.95 -3.08
CA ASN A 273 -24.95 6.00 -2.60
C ASN A 273 -24.99 6.07 -1.06
N ARG A 274 -25.05 4.94 -0.36
CA ARG A 274 -25.04 4.94 1.12
C ARG A 274 -23.71 5.42 1.68
N THR A 275 -22.58 5.01 1.08
CA THR A 275 -21.25 5.51 1.46
C THR A 275 -21.12 7.02 1.19
N PHE A 276 -21.59 7.51 0.05
CA PHE A 276 -21.58 8.93 -0.28
C PHE A 276 -22.45 9.76 0.69
N ALA A 277 -23.65 9.27 1.02
CA ALA A 277 -24.53 9.90 1.99
C ALA A 277 -23.89 9.97 3.39
N LEU A 278 -23.20 8.90 3.82
CA LEU A 278 -22.45 8.88 5.08
C LEU A 278 -21.33 9.93 5.10
N LEU A 279 -20.59 10.10 3.99
CA LEU A 279 -19.53 11.10 3.89
C LEU A 279 -20.06 12.53 3.84
N LYS A 280 -21.21 12.77 3.19
CA LYS A 280 -21.85 14.10 3.16
C LYS A 280 -22.56 14.46 4.46
N GLY A 281 -23.02 13.45 5.20
CA GLY A 281 -23.68 13.61 6.48
C GLY A 281 -22.71 13.85 7.64
N LYS A 282 -23.25 14.25 8.80
CA LYS A 282 -22.48 14.24 10.04
C LYS A 282 -22.24 12.79 10.46
N ASN A 283 -20.97 12.40 10.56
CA ASN A 283 -20.57 11.08 11.04
C ASN A 283 -19.65 11.21 12.27
N GLU A 284 -19.62 10.14 13.08
CA GLU A 284 -18.87 10.10 14.35
C GLU A 284 -17.35 10.19 14.17
N PHE A 285 -16.85 9.95 12.95
CA PHE A 285 -15.42 9.98 12.63
C PHE A 285 -14.94 11.32 12.07
N ASN A 286 -15.84 12.27 11.78
CA ASN A 286 -15.55 13.52 11.06
C ASN A 286 -14.86 13.30 9.69
N ALA A 287 -15.23 12.21 9.01
CA ALA A 287 -14.82 11.92 7.64
C ALA A 287 -15.65 12.78 6.68
N ASN A 288 -14.99 13.54 5.81
CA ASN A 288 -15.65 14.42 4.85
C ASN A 288 -15.35 13.95 3.42
N PRO A 289 -16.19 14.27 2.43
CA PRO A 289 -15.91 13.94 1.05
C PRO A 289 -14.60 14.58 0.59
N THR A 290 -13.97 13.93 -0.37
CA THR A 290 -12.74 14.38 -1.02
C THR A 290 -12.97 14.45 -2.52
N HIS A 291 -12.01 15.00 -3.25
CA HIS A 291 -12.06 14.99 -4.71
C HIS A 291 -12.19 13.56 -5.30
N ALA A 292 -11.56 12.57 -4.66
CA ALA A 292 -11.63 11.17 -5.06
C ALA A 292 -13.04 10.59 -4.82
N THR A 293 -13.75 11.05 -3.80
CA THR A 293 -15.13 10.65 -3.51
C THR A 293 -16.04 10.94 -4.71
N TYR A 294 -16.00 12.16 -5.23
CA TYR A 294 -16.78 12.56 -6.41
C TYR A 294 -16.36 11.81 -7.66
N ALA A 295 -15.05 11.67 -7.89
CA ALA A 295 -14.50 10.95 -9.04
C ALA A 295 -15.00 9.49 -9.11
N PHE A 296 -14.93 8.75 -7.99
CA PHE A 296 -15.43 7.38 -7.95
C PHE A 296 -16.95 7.30 -8.07
N MET A 297 -17.70 8.29 -7.57
CA MET A 297 -19.15 8.34 -7.78
C MET A 297 -19.52 8.53 -9.26
N PHE A 298 -18.83 9.41 -10.00
CA PHE A 298 -19.04 9.55 -11.45
C PHE A 298 -18.81 8.22 -12.17
N ILE A 299 -17.68 7.56 -11.87
CA ILE A 299 -17.32 6.28 -12.47
C ILE A 299 -18.35 5.19 -12.11
N ALA A 300 -18.79 5.10 -10.85
CA ALA A 300 -19.80 4.14 -10.41
C ALA A 300 -21.14 4.36 -11.13
N TYR A 301 -21.56 5.61 -11.32
CA TYR A 301 -22.77 5.92 -12.10
C TYR A 301 -22.59 5.53 -13.56
N LYS A 302 -21.45 5.84 -14.18
CA LYS A 302 -21.16 5.42 -15.56
C LYS A 302 -21.21 3.91 -15.77
N PHE A 303 -20.74 3.11 -14.81
CA PHE A 303 -20.69 1.66 -14.98
C PHE A 303 -21.95 0.92 -14.55
N HIS A 304 -22.84 1.52 -13.77
CA HIS A 304 -23.98 0.80 -13.21
C HIS A 304 -25.35 1.45 -13.47
N LEU A 305 -25.42 2.72 -13.87
CA LEU A 305 -26.68 3.36 -14.23
C LEU A 305 -26.86 3.35 -15.74
N ASP A 306 -28.06 2.95 -16.17
CA ASP A 306 -28.39 2.90 -17.58
C ASP A 306 -28.29 4.30 -18.25
N PHE A 307 -27.56 4.44 -19.36
CA PHE A 307 -27.39 5.69 -20.09
C PHE A 307 -28.72 6.14 -20.72
N ASP A 308 -29.57 5.18 -21.11
CA ASP A 308 -30.91 5.46 -21.62
C ASP A 308 -31.88 5.85 -20.49
N ASN A 309 -31.45 5.70 -19.23
CA ASN A 309 -32.23 6.18 -18.10
C ASN A 309 -32.29 7.71 -18.10
N SER A 310 -33.52 8.23 -18.19
CA SER A 310 -33.81 9.68 -18.06
C SER A 310 -33.17 10.36 -16.84
N ARG A 311 -32.83 9.61 -15.78
CA ARG A 311 -32.21 10.13 -14.56
C ARG A 311 -30.68 10.20 -14.62
N TYR A 312 -30.02 9.50 -15.55
CA TYR A 312 -28.55 9.41 -15.63
C TYR A 312 -27.88 10.79 -15.75
N THR A 313 -28.22 11.51 -16.82
CA THR A 313 -27.64 12.82 -17.11
C THR A 313 -27.95 13.85 -16.01
N PRO A 314 -29.21 14.01 -15.55
CA PRO A 314 -29.52 14.92 -14.44
C PRO A 314 -28.75 14.62 -13.15
N LEU A 315 -28.56 13.35 -12.79
CA LEU A 315 -27.82 12.95 -11.60
C LEU A 315 -26.32 13.31 -11.71
N LEU A 316 -25.68 13.04 -12.85
CA LEU A 316 -24.28 13.42 -13.08
C LEU A 316 -24.07 14.93 -13.00
N LEU A 317 -24.96 15.70 -13.63
CA LEU A 317 -24.89 17.17 -13.59
C LEU A 317 -25.13 17.73 -12.19
N MET A 318 -26.02 17.11 -11.40
CA MET A 318 -26.24 17.46 -10.01
C MET A 318 -24.99 17.17 -9.17
N LEU A 319 -24.40 15.98 -9.34
CA LEU A 319 -23.18 15.58 -8.63
C LEU A 319 -21.98 16.48 -9.00
N TRP A 320 -21.87 16.88 -10.27
CA TRP A 320 -20.88 17.87 -10.72
C TRP A 320 -21.03 19.22 -10.03
N LYS A 321 -22.26 19.75 -9.97
CA LYS A 321 -22.54 21.00 -9.25
C LYS A 321 -22.19 20.89 -7.77
N GLN A 322 -22.48 19.75 -7.13
CA GLN A 322 -22.07 19.50 -5.74
C GLN A 322 -20.55 19.47 -5.58
N CYS A 323 -19.83 18.82 -6.50
CA CYS A 323 -18.36 18.80 -6.50
C CYS A 323 -17.75 20.20 -6.61
N CYS A 324 -18.32 21.04 -7.50
CA CYS A 324 -17.92 22.43 -7.67
C CYS A 324 -18.19 23.27 -6.40
N ASN A 325 -19.39 23.13 -5.82
CA ASN A 325 -19.80 23.85 -4.61
C ASN A 325 -18.96 23.46 -3.38
N ASP A 326 -18.60 22.19 -3.27
CA ASP A 326 -17.70 21.70 -2.21
C ASP A 326 -16.25 22.13 -2.45
N GLY A 327 -15.91 22.66 -3.64
CA GLY A 327 -14.56 23.07 -3.98
C GLY A 327 -13.58 21.91 -4.15
N LEU A 328 -14.08 20.74 -4.58
CA LEU A 328 -13.34 19.47 -4.64
C LEU A 328 -13.04 19.01 -6.08
N VAL A 329 -13.04 19.92 -7.05
CA VAL A 329 -12.72 19.62 -8.45
C VAL A 329 -11.20 19.46 -8.60
N SER A 330 -10.76 18.20 -8.64
CA SER A 330 -9.39 17.80 -8.98
C SER A 330 -9.28 17.33 -10.42
N GLN A 331 -8.07 17.23 -10.98
CA GLN A 331 -7.87 16.72 -12.34
C GLN A 331 -8.54 15.36 -12.53
N PHE A 332 -8.41 14.48 -11.53
CA PHE A 332 -9.07 13.19 -11.53
C PHE A 332 -10.60 13.30 -11.56
N ALA A 333 -11.20 14.20 -10.77
CA ALA A 333 -12.65 14.40 -10.76
C ALA A 333 -13.19 15.00 -12.07
N LEU A 334 -12.41 15.90 -12.70
CA LEU A 334 -12.74 16.49 -13.99
C LEU A 334 -12.72 15.44 -15.10
N GLU A 335 -11.63 14.67 -15.21
CA GLU A 335 -11.48 13.59 -16.20
C GLU A 335 -12.57 12.53 -16.01
N SER A 336 -12.82 12.09 -14.76
CA SER A 336 -13.91 11.17 -14.45
C SER A 336 -15.27 11.71 -14.89
N PHE A 337 -15.58 12.98 -14.65
CA PHE A 337 -16.85 13.58 -15.07
C PHE A 337 -16.96 13.69 -16.59
N GLN A 338 -15.90 14.15 -17.26
CA GLN A 338 -15.82 14.26 -18.71
C GLN A 338 -16.10 12.92 -19.39
N ASP A 339 -15.52 11.84 -18.86
CA ASP A 339 -15.72 10.49 -19.37
C ASP A 339 -17.16 9.95 -19.22
N CYS A 340 -18.01 10.61 -18.41
CA CYS A 340 -19.38 10.17 -18.12
C CYS A 340 -20.45 10.93 -18.91
N VAL A 341 -20.11 12.03 -19.59
CA VAL A 341 -21.09 12.90 -20.25
C VAL A 341 -20.70 13.16 -21.71
N LEU A 342 -21.67 13.59 -22.50
CA LEU A 342 -21.40 14.01 -23.88
C LEU A 342 -20.71 15.38 -23.91
N ASP A 343 -19.89 15.65 -24.93
CA ASP A 343 -19.08 16.88 -25.02
C ASP A 343 -19.90 18.17 -24.86
N TYR A 344 -21.10 18.24 -25.47
CA TYR A 344 -21.97 19.41 -25.33
C TYR A 344 -22.45 19.61 -23.88
N GLN A 345 -22.66 18.52 -23.13
CA GLN A 345 -23.07 18.55 -21.72
C GLN A 345 -21.88 18.97 -20.85
N PHE A 346 -20.69 18.46 -21.15
CA PHE A 346 -19.46 18.85 -20.50
C PHE A 346 -19.20 20.35 -20.65
N TRP A 347 -19.23 20.88 -21.88
CA TRP A 347 -19.05 22.30 -22.15
C TRP A 347 -20.05 23.16 -21.38
N LYS A 348 -21.34 22.79 -21.42
CA LYS A 348 -22.38 23.49 -20.67
C LYS A 348 -22.12 23.46 -19.16
N ALA A 349 -21.59 22.37 -18.63
CA ALA A 349 -21.33 22.19 -17.20
C ALA A 349 -20.11 22.99 -16.69
N ILE A 350 -19.13 23.29 -17.54
CA ILE A 350 -17.92 24.05 -17.17
C ILE A 350 -17.98 25.55 -17.48
N GLY A 351 -19.08 26.03 -18.05
CA GLY A 351 -19.32 27.46 -18.31
C GLY A 351 -19.36 27.86 -19.80
N GLY A 352 -19.53 26.90 -20.71
CA GLY A 352 -19.67 27.11 -22.14
C GLY A 352 -18.35 26.99 -22.91
N GLU A 353 -18.43 26.55 -24.17
CA GLU A 353 -17.27 26.36 -25.06
C GLU A 353 -16.59 27.69 -25.41
N GLU A 354 -17.35 28.76 -25.62
CA GLU A 354 -16.86 30.08 -26.01
C GLU A 354 -15.77 30.62 -25.07
N ARG A 355 -15.93 30.38 -23.76
CA ARG A 355 -14.96 30.78 -22.74
C ARG A 355 -13.58 30.16 -22.97
N PHE A 356 -13.53 28.91 -23.41
CA PHE A 356 -12.29 28.15 -23.60
C PHE A 356 -11.75 28.25 -25.02
N ALA A 357 -12.61 28.52 -26.00
CA ALA A 357 -12.20 28.88 -27.35
C ALA A 357 -11.29 30.13 -27.35
N LEU A 358 -11.57 31.12 -26.49
CA LEU A 358 -10.70 32.30 -26.29
C LEU A 358 -9.30 31.95 -25.75
N LEU A 359 -9.15 30.79 -25.10
CA LEU A 359 -7.87 30.26 -24.60
C LEU A 359 -7.19 29.32 -25.60
N GLY A 360 -7.73 29.18 -26.81
CA GLY A 360 -7.23 28.25 -27.84
C GLY A 360 -7.53 26.78 -27.53
N LYS A 361 -8.48 26.49 -26.64
CA LYS A 361 -8.85 25.14 -26.23
C LYS A 361 -10.23 24.79 -26.77
N THR A 362 -10.25 24.12 -27.91
CA THR A 362 -11.48 23.68 -28.61
C THR A 362 -11.81 22.20 -28.39
N ASP A 363 -10.87 21.41 -27.89
CA ASP A 363 -11.09 20.00 -27.55
C ASP A 363 -11.33 19.87 -26.02
N PRO A 364 -12.45 19.30 -25.58
CA PRO A 364 -12.72 19.00 -24.17
C PRO A 364 -11.55 18.34 -23.43
N LYS A 365 -10.79 17.46 -24.09
CA LYS A 365 -9.66 16.71 -23.50
C LYS A 365 -8.45 17.57 -23.19
N THR A 366 -8.38 18.78 -23.77
CA THR A 366 -7.28 19.72 -23.51
C THR A 366 -7.53 20.59 -22.26
N ILE A 367 -8.74 20.52 -21.70
CA ILE A 367 -9.12 21.25 -20.50
C ILE A 367 -8.45 20.61 -19.28
N LYS A 368 -7.80 21.44 -18.48
CA LYS A 368 -7.21 21.04 -17.21
C LYS A 368 -7.86 21.79 -16.07
N VAL A 369 -7.70 21.29 -14.86
CA VAL A 369 -8.23 21.95 -13.66
C VAL A 369 -7.59 23.31 -13.40
N GLU A 370 -6.42 23.60 -13.97
CA GLU A 370 -5.84 24.93 -13.96
C GLU A 370 -6.74 25.98 -14.65
N ASP A 371 -7.50 25.58 -15.67
CA ASP A 371 -8.36 26.46 -16.48
C ASP A 371 -9.70 26.77 -15.80
N LEU A 372 -10.04 26.03 -14.75
CA LEU A 372 -11.31 26.15 -14.04
C LEU A 372 -11.25 27.20 -12.90
N PRO A 373 -12.41 27.74 -12.46
CA PRO A 373 -12.47 28.70 -11.37
C PRO A 373 -11.73 28.21 -10.11
N GLN A 374 -10.98 29.11 -9.46
CA GLN A 374 -10.23 28.79 -8.24
C GLN A 374 -11.12 28.29 -7.10
N GLU A 375 -12.35 28.80 -7.02
CA GLU A 375 -13.35 28.37 -6.04
C GLU A 375 -13.68 26.88 -6.13
N TRP A 376 -13.66 26.31 -7.34
CA TRP A 376 -14.01 24.91 -7.57
C TRP A 376 -12.93 23.94 -7.10
N LYS A 377 -11.71 24.41 -6.85
CA LYS A 377 -10.57 23.60 -6.42
C LYS A 377 -10.01 24.00 -5.03
N ARG A 378 -10.66 24.94 -4.34
CA ARG A 378 -10.19 25.51 -3.06
C ARG A 378 -9.92 24.48 -1.95
N ASN A 379 -10.62 23.35 -1.96
CA ASN A 379 -10.55 22.31 -0.93
C ASN A 379 -9.78 21.06 -1.42
N VAL A 380 -9.24 21.07 -2.64
CA VAL A 380 -8.40 19.99 -3.14
C VAL A 380 -7.03 20.11 -2.48
N LYS A 381 -6.71 19.17 -1.58
CA LYS A 381 -5.38 19.11 -0.98
C LYS A 381 -4.34 18.91 -2.10
N PRO A 382 -3.25 19.69 -2.12
CA PRO A 382 -2.19 19.45 -3.09
C PRO A 382 -1.67 18.03 -2.90
N PRO A 383 -1.28 17.34 -3.99
CA PRO A 383 -0.71 16.00 -3.88
C PRO A 383 0.43 16.06 -2.87
N LYS A 384 0.39 15.21 -1.84
CA LYS A 384 1.52 15.05 -0.92
C LYS A 384 2.72 14.79 -1.81
N ARG A 385 3.63 15.75 -1.94
CA ARG A 385 4.94 15.51 -2.57
C ARG A 385 5.48 14.29 -1.85
N ARG A 386 5.55 13.13 -2.53
CA ARG A 386 6.38 12.03 -2.04
C ARG A 386 7.70 12.68 -1.75
N GLY A 387 8.08 12.75 -0.47
CA GLY A 387 9.27 13.48 -0.06
C GLY A 387 10.43 13.03 -0.95
N LYS A 388 10.82 13.88 -1.89
CA LYS A 388 12.24 14.04 -2.18
C LYS A 388 12.77 14.51 -0.84
N GLY A 389 13.37 13.58 -0.09
CA GLY A 389 14.04 13.90 1.16
C GLY A 389 14.92 15.11 0.87
N THR A 390 14.56 16.23 1.46
CA THR A 390 15.24 17.50 1.24
C THR A 390 16.57 17.44 1.95
N LYS A 391 17.61 17.35 1.10
CA LYS A 391 19.00 17.80 1.22
C LYS A 391 19.82 17.33 2.41
#